data_AF-A0A497GQC0-F1
#
_entry.id   AF-A0A497GQC0-F1
#
_cell.length_a   1.000
_cell.length_b   1.000
_cell.length_c   1.000
_cell.angle_alpha   90.00
_cell.angle_beta   90.00
_cell.angle_gamma   90.00
#
_symmetry.space_group_name_H-M   'P 1'
#
loop_
_entity.id
_entity.type
_entity.pdbx_description
1 polymer ?
#
loop_
_entity_poly.entity_id
_entity_poly.type
_entity_poly.pdbx_seq_one_letter_code
_entity_poly.pdbx_strand_id
1 'polypeptide(L)'
;MLGPYDCNDEKTLLTHFRWAEKAGIDVFICSWWGINSFEDKVFRKMLNIAEDHDLKVKLTIYYETLGLAENVGKVCRELAYIVKEYGGSRAFLKLNNTPVVFIYAVESRDVSFWEAVLKGLWREDIKVILIADTTKKAYAKIFHGIHIYNPLPLLLADKSGDTLRTTYKRMADIAKKYNCIFVATVMPGYDDRIIRKPGLFLEREGGRIYNMTWEIAIESGAEWIVVTSWNEWHEGTEIEPSVEYGFQYLNMTARWVEEFKKS
;
A
#
# COMPACT_ATOMS: atom_id res chain seq x y z
N MET A 1 4.97 -12.36 16.99
CA MET A 1 4.06 -13.17 17.84
C MET A 1 3.76 -14.54 17.23
N LEU A 2 3.62 -14.65 15.90
CA LEU A 2 3.37 -15.93 15.24
C LEU A 2 4.64 -16.79 15.00
N GLY A 3 5.82 -16.26 15.36
CA GLY A 3 7.11 -16.89 15.05
C GLY A 3 7.41 -16.82 13.55
N PRO A 4 8.41 -17.58 13.04
CA PRO A 4 8.55 -17.80 11.61
C PRO A 4 7.32 -18.54 11.09
N TYR A 5 6.55 -17.89 10.22
CA TYR A 5 5.30 -18.44 9.67
C TYR A 5 5.37 -18.59 8.15
N ASP A 6 4.49 -19.42 7.61
CA ASP A 6 4.26 -19.55 6.17
C ASP A 6 3.12 -18.61 5.76
N CYS A 7 3.38 -17.69 4.83
CA CYS A 7 2.36 -16.79 4.31
C CYS A 7 1.31 -17.51 3.43
N ASN A 8 1.52 -18.78 3.09
CA ASN A 8 0.53 -19.64 2.46
C ASN A 8 -0.24 -20.51 3.49
N ASP A 9 0.07 -20.46 4.79
CA ASP A 9 -0.72 -21.19 5.78
C ASP A 9 -2.07 -20.50 6.04
N GLU A 10 -3.16 -21.27 5.98
CA GLU A 10 -4.52 -20.73 6.09
C GLU A 10 -4.80 -20.17 7.49
N LYS A 11 -4.29 -20.80 8.55
CA LYS A 11 -4.48 -20.32 9.93
C LYS A 11 -3.76 -19.00 10.15
N THR A 12 -2.56 -18.86 9.57
CA THR A 12 -1.78 -17.63 9.57
C THR A 12 -2.54 -16.51 8.85
N LEU A 13 -3.00 -16.75 7.63
CA LEU A 13 -3.80 -15.78 6.86
C LEU A 13 -5.07 -15.34 7.60
N LEU A 14 -5.83 -16.29 8.15
CA LEU A 14 -7.03 -16.00 8.95
C LEU A 14 -6.70 -15.18 10.20
N THR A 15 -5.57 -15.45 10.84
CA THR A 15 -5.13 -14.67 12.00
C THR A 15 -4.82 -13.23 11.60
N HIS A 16 -4.11 -13.03 10.50
CA HIS A 16 -3.82 -11.68 9.99
C HIS A 16 -5.09 -10.90 9.65
N PHE A 17 -6.03 -11.52 8.95
CA PHE A 17 -7.29 -10.86 8.60
C PHE A 17 -8.09 -10.48 9.85
N ARG A 18 -8.21 -11.37 10.83
CA ARG A 18 -8.93 -11.07 12.08
C ARG A 18 -8.26 -9.97 12.90
N TRP A 19 -6.94 -9.93 12.92
CA TRP A 19 -6.20 -8.85 13.57
C TRP A 19 -6.40 -7.50 12.85
N ALA A 20 -6.37 -7.49 11.52
CA ALA A 20 -6.65 -6.30 10.72
C ALA A 20 -8.07 -5.78 10.94
N GLU A 21 -9.09 -6.65 10.89
CA GLU A 21 -10.47 -6.27 11.17
C GLU A 21 -10.66 -5.72 12.57
N LYS A 22 -10.03 -6.34 13.57
CA LYS A 22 -10.07 -5.85 14.96
C LYS A 22 -9.43 -4.47 15.10
N ALA A 23 -8.40 -4.17 14.29
CA ALA A 23 -7.77 -2.87 14.22
C ALA A 23 -8.48 -1.88 13.28
N GLY A 24 -9.62 -2.27 12.70
CA GLY A 24 -10.39 -1.44 11.77
C GLY A 24 -9.73 -1.22 10.40
N ILE A 25 -8.68 -1.97 10.08
CA ILE A 25 -7.99 -1.90 8.78
C ILE A 25 -8.91 -2.47 7.71
N ASP A 26 -9.20 -1.66 6.69
CA ASP A 26 -10.17 -2.01 5.65
C ASP A 26 -9.56 -2.84 4.53
N VAL A 27 -8.26 -2.69 4.24
CA VAL A 27 -7.63 -3.27 3.04
C VAL A 27 -6.21 -3.75 3.31
N PHE A 28 -5.86 -4.94 2.79
CA PHE A 28 -4.49 -5.37 2.56
C PHE A 28 -4.04 -5.07 1.13
N ILE A 29 -2.86 -4.44 0.99
CA ILE A 29 -2.20 -4.23 -0.30
C ILE A 29 -1.05 -5.25 -0.40
N CYS A 30 -1.21 -6.25 -1.26
CA CYS A 30 -0.30 -7.39 -1.36
C CYS A 30 0.70 -7.17 -2.50
N SER A 31 2.00 -7.23 -2.19
CA SER A 31 3.07 -7.26 -3.21
C SER A 31 2.81 -8.39 -4.21
N TRP A 32 2.99 -8.10 -5.51
CA TRP A 32 2.65 -9.01 -6.60
C TRP A 32 3.71 -8.97 -7.70
N TRP A 33 4.26 -10.14 -8.03
CA TRP A 33 5.45 -10.32 -8.86
C TRP A 33 5.19 -11.09 -10.17
N GLY A 34 3.98 -10.98 -10.72
CA GLY A 34 3.68 -11.52 -12.05
C GLY A 34 2.75 -12.71 -12.05
N ILE A 35 2.19 -13.01 -13.22
CA ILE A 35 1.27 -14.13 -13.42
C ILE A 35 1.99 -15.44 -13.09
N ASN A 36 1.34 -16.33 -12.35
CA ASN A 36 1.86 -17.62 -11.89
C ASN A 36 3.00 -17.56 -10.86
N SER A 37 3.36 -16.38 -10.35
CA SER A 37 4.29 -16.27 -9.23
C SER A 37 3.73 -16.93 -7.97
N PHE A 38 4.57 -17.07 -6.94
CA PHE A 38 4.10 -17.57 -5.65
C PHE A 38 3.02 -16.63 -5.07
N GLU A 39 3.26 -15.32 -5.14
CA GLU A 39 2.36 -14.27 -4.67
C GLU A 39 1.04 -14.27 -5.43
N ASP A 40 1.05 -14.54 -6.73
CA ASP A 40 -0.18 -14.66 -7.53
C ASP A 40 -1.10 -15.78 -7.03
N LYS A 41 -0.50 -16.94 -6.72
CA LYS A 41 -1.22 -18.10 -6.19
C LYS A 41 -1.73 -17.85 -4.77
N VAL A 42 -0.89 -17.26 -3.92
CA VAL A 42 -1.27 -16.93 -2.54
C VAL A 42 -2.35 -15.84 -2.52
N PHE A 43 -2.28 -14.82 -3.39
CA PHE A 43 -3.30 -13.78 -3.47
C PHE A 43 -4.68 -14.34 -3.84
N ARG A 44 -4.73 -15.27 -4.81
CA ARG A 44 -5.97 -16.00 -5.12
C ARG A 44 -6.52 -16.76 -3.91
N LYS A 45 -5.64 -17.44 -3.18
CA LYS A 45 -6.02 -18.15 -1.94
C LYS A 45 -6.53 -17.17 -0.87
N MET A 46 -5.89 -16.02 -0.71
CA MET A 46 -6.30 -14.97 0.24
C MET A 46 -7.70 -14.44 -0.07
N LEU A 47 -8.01 -14.19 -1.36
CA LEU A 47 -9.36 -13.80 -1.78
C LEU A 47 -10.38 -14.87 -1.42
N ASN A 48 -10.10 -16.14 -1.75
CA ASN A 48 -11.00 -17.25 -1.43
C ASN A 48 -11.23 -17.38 0.08
N ILE A 49 -10.18 -17.33 0.90
CA ILE A 49 -10.30 -17.37 2.37
C ILE A 49 -11.14 -16.20 2.89
N ALA A 50 -10.91 -14.99 2.40
CA ALA A 50 -11.67 -13.82 2.82
C ALA A 50 -13.16 -13.96 2.46
N GLU A 51 -13.49 -14.57 1.32
CA GLU A 51 -14.87 -14.87 0.95
C GLU A 51 -15.44 -16.03 1.76
N ASP A 52 -14.79 -17.19 1.79
CA ASP A 52 -15.29 -18.39 2.46
C ASP A 52 -15.56 -18.18 3.95
N HIS A 53 -14.83 -17.26 4.59
CA HIS A 53 -15.03 -16.87 5.99
C HIS A 53 -15.83 -15.58 6.20
N ASP A 54 -16.39 -15.01 5.14
CA ASP A 54 -17.18 -13.77 5.14
C ASP A 54 -16.50 -12.58 5.85
N LEU A 55 -15.21 -12.41 5.56
CA LEU A 55 -14.41 -11.33 6.13
C LEU A 55 -14.73 -10.00 5.43
N LYS A 56 -14.71 -8.93 6.22
CA LYS A 56 -14.94 -7.54 5.79
C LYS A 56 -13.72 -6.93 5.12
N VAL A 57 -12.52 -7.35 5.54
CA VAL A 57 -11.26 -6.85 4.97
C VAL A 57 -11.22 -7.10 3.46
N LYS A 58 -10.76 -6.10 2.72
CA LYS A 58 -10.54 -6.18 1.28
C LYS A 58 -9.07 -6.42 0.96
N LEU A 59 -8.83 -6.84 -0.27
CA LEU A 59 -7.52 -7.19 -0.79
C LEU A 59 -7.29 -6.44 -2.10
N THR A 60 -6.11 -5.90 -2.29
CA THR A 60 -5.67 -5.33 -3.56
C THR A 60 -4.21 -5.69 -3.81
N ILE A 61 -3.74 -5.43 -5.03
CA ILE A 61 -2.39 -5.74 -5.47
C ILE A 61 -1.55 -4.48 -5.44
N TYR A 62 -0.30 -4.64 -4.98
CA TYR A 62 0.79 -3.74 -5.26
C TYR A 62 1.65 -4.31 -6.40
N TYR A 63 1.52 -3.74 -7.59
CA TYR A 63 2.21 -4.20 -8.79
C TYR A 63 3.67 -3.73 -8.81
N GLU A 64 4.61 -4.68 -8.76
CA GLU A 64 6.05 -4.45 -8.57
C GLU A 64 6.79 -4.11 -9.87
N THR A 65 6.82 -2.82 -10.24
CA THR A 65 7.32 -2.41 -11.57
C THR A 65 8.80 -2.67 -11.80
N LEU A 66 9.64 -2.65 -10.75
CA LEU A 66 11.09 -2.85 -10.87
C LEU A 66 11.45 -4.22 -11.47
N GLY A 67 10.62 -5.25 -11.23
CA GLY A 67 10.77 -6.57 -11.84
C GLY A 67 9.85 -6.84 -13.03
N LEU A 68 8.74 -6.12 -13.15
CA LEU A 68 7.67 -6.49 -14.09
C LEU A 68 7.54 -5.58 -15.31
N ALA A 69 7.81 -4.28 -15.18
CA ALA A 69 7.42 -3.26 -16.16
C ALA A 69 8.31 -3.22 -17.42
N GLU A 70 8.71 -4.37 -17.96
CA GLU A 70 9.64 -4.51 -19.09
C GLU A 70 9.18 -3.77 -20.35
N ASN A 71 7.92 -3.97 -20.77
CA ASN A 71 7.34 -3.31 -21.93
C ASN A 71 5.82 -3.08 -21.75
N VAL A 72 5.26 -2.13 -22.51
CA VAL A 72 3.84 -1.73 -22.44
C VAL A 72 2.91 -2.93 -22.61
N GLY A 73 3.18 -3.81 -23.57
CA GLY A 73 2.32 -4.97 -23.85
C GLY A 73 2.27 -5.96 -22.70
N LYS A 74 3.40 -6.21 -22.02
CA LYS A 74 3.44 -7.07 -20.83
C LYS A 74 2.64 -6.46 -19.68
N VAL A 75 2.85 -5.17 -19.37
CA VAL A 75 2.12 -4.48 -18.30
C VAL A 75 0.61 -4.47 -18.58
N CYS A 76 0.19 -4.19 -19.82
CA CYS A 76 -1.22 -4.27 -20.20
C CYS A 76 -1.81 -5.66 -19.94
N ARG A 77 -1.11 -6.73 -20.37
CA ARG A 77 -1.57 -8.11 -20.17
C ARG A 77 -1.69 -8.46 -18.68
N GLU A 78 -0.73 -8.04 -17.86
CA GLU A 78 -0.73 -8.34 -16.43
C GLU A 78 -1.80 -7.57 -15.66
N LEU A 79 -1.99 -6.27 -15.95
CA LEU A 79 -3.07 -5.49 -15.36
C LEU A 79 -4.46 -6.00 -15.83
N ALA A 80 -4.60 -6.37 -17.10
CA ALA A 80 -5.81 -7.00 -17.62
C ALA A 80 -6.08 -8.35 -16.94
N TYR A 81 -5.04 -9.16 -16.71
CA TYR A 81 -5.15 -10.41 -15.94
C TYR A 81 -5.64 -10.15 -14.52
N ILE A 82 -5.04 -9.21 -13.79
CA ILE A 82 -5.46 -8.86 -12.43
C ILE A 82 -6.94 -8.49 -12.39
N VAL A 83 -7.39 -7.64 -13.32
CA VAL A 83 -8.80 -7.20 -13.37
C VAL A 83 -9.74 -8.36 -13.73
N LYS A 84 -9.39 -9.19 -14.71
CA LYS A 84 -10.23 -10.30 -15.17
C LYS A 84 -10.29 -11.45 -14.16
N GLU A 85 -9.17 -11.77 -13.54
CA GLU A 85 -9.06 -12.90 -12.60
C GLU A 85 -9.58 -12.52 -11.21
N TYR A 86 -9.20 -11.35 -10.70
CA TYR A 86 -9.45 -10.96 -9.30
C TYR A 86 -10.52 -9.88 -9.15
N GLY A 87 -10.71 -9.03 -10.16
CA GLY A 87 -11.66 -7.92 -10.10
C GLY A 87 -13.12 -8.35 -9.91
N GLY A 88 -13.47 -9.61 -10.17
CA GLY A 88 -14.79 -10.16 -9.88
C GLY A 88 -15.06 -10.40 -8.39
N SER A 89 -14.02 -10.73 -7.61
CA SER A 89 -14.13 -11.10 -6.20
C SER A 89 -14.77 -10.00 -5.34
N ARG A 90 -15.62 -10.38 -4.38
CA ARG A 90 -16.20 -9.45 -3.39
C ARG A 90 -15.18 -9.06 -2.32
N ALA A 91 -14.10 -9.82 -2.17
CA ALA A 91 -12.98 -9.49 -1.32
C ALA A 91 -11.98 -8.53 -2.00
N PHE A 92 -12.01 -8.38 -3.33
CA PHE A 92 -11.13 -7.43 -4.03
C PHE A 92 -11.57 -5.97 -3.82
N LEU A 93 -10.63 -5.06 -3.53
CA LEU A 93 -10.90 -3.64 -3.34
C LEU A 93 -11.48 -3.02 -4.62
N LYS A 94 -12.64 -2.38 -4.46
CA LYS A 94 -13.32 -1.64 -5.54
C LYS A 94 -13.70 -0.26 -5.06
N LEU A 95 -13.54 0.72 -5.93
CA LEU A 95 -14.14 2.05 -5.77
C LEU A 95 -15.17 2.23 -6.90
N ASN A 96 -16.42 2.52 -6.55
CA ASN A 96 -17.54 2.61 -7.50
C ASN A 96 -17.60 1.40 -8.44
N ASN A 97 -17.48 0.20 -7.87
CA ASN A 97 -17.47 -1.09 -8.57
C ASN A 97 -16.30 -1.30 -9.55
N THR A 98 -15.29 -0.44 -9.54
CA THR A 98 -14.08 -0.55 -10.36
C THR A 98 -12.90 -1.08 -9.54
N PRO A 99 -12.21 -2.15 -9.96
CA PRO A 99 -11.03 -2.67 -9.27
C PRO A 99 -9.95 -1.60 -9.07
N VAL A 100 -9.36 -1.56 -7.88
CA VAL A 100 -8.24 -0.67 -7.54
C VAL A 100 -6.95 -1.49 -7.51
N VAL A 101 -5.87 -0.96 -8.09
CA VAL A 101 -4.52 -1.55 -8.06
C VAL A 101 -3.49 -0.45 -7.76
N PHE A 102 -2.54 -0.74 -6.86
CA PHE A 102 -1.42 0.14 -6.57
C PHE A 102 -0.23 -0.21 -7.47
N ILE A 103 0.53 0.80 -7.91
CA ILE A 103 1.67 0.65 -8.81
C ILE A 103 2.94 1.13 -8.10
N TYR A 104 3.79 0.20 -7.67
CA TYR A 104 5.02 0.51 -6.93
C TYR A 104 6.09 1.05 -7.88
N ALA A 105 6.88 2.03 -7.43
CA ALA A 105 8.01 2.59 -8.18
C ALA A 105 7.62 2.99 -9.63
N VAL A 106 6.46 3.63 -9.80
CA VAL A 106 5.89 4.00 -11.11
C VAL A 106 6.90 4.74 -12.00
N GLU A 107 7.81 5.49 -11.38
CA GLU A 107 8.83 6.30 -12.04
C GLU A 107 9.99 5.50 -12.65
N SER A 108 10.01 4.16 -12.47
CA SER A 108 10.89 3.25 -13.22
C SER A 108 10.63 3.28 -14.74
N ARG A 109 9.47 3.84 -15.13
CA ARG A 109 9.08 4.14 -16.50
C ARG A 109 8.59 5.58 -16.59
N ASP A 110 8.78 6.20 -17.75
CA ASP A 110 8.31 7.57 -17.97
C ASP A 110 6.79 7.65 -18.12
N VAL A 111 6.28 8.88 -18.11
CA VAL A 111 4.84 9.15 -18.24
C VAL A 111 4.27 8.65 -19.57
N SER A 112 5.04 8.71 -20.66
CA SER A 112 4.56 8.29 -21.99
C SER A 112 4.38 6.78 -22.10
N PHE A 113 5.20 6.00 -21.39
CA PHE A 113 5.02 4.56 -21.21
C PHE A 113 3.66 4.27 -20.56
N TRP A 114 3.33 4.97 -19.47
CA TRP A 114 2.07 4.76 -18.74
C TRP A 114 0.85 5.25 -19.52
N GLU A 115 0.95 6.35 -20.28
CA GLU A 115 -0.09 6.75 -21.22
C GLU A 115 -0.37 5.66 -22.26
N ALA A 116 0.68 5.01 -22.77
CA ALA A 116 0.54 3.89 -23.70
C ALA A 116 -0.12 2.67 -23.03
N VAL A 117 0.21 2.37 -21.78
CA VAL A 117 -0.44 1.31 -20.98
C VAL A 117 -1.93 1.60 -20.79
N LEU A 118 -2.27 2.79 -20.31
CA LEU A 118 -3.66 3.21 -20.09
C LEU A 118 -4.47 3.16 -21.38
N LYS A 119 -3.88 3.58 -22.51
CA LYS A 119 -4.49 3.47 -23.84
C LYS A 119 -4.70 2.01 -24.27
N GLY A 120 -3.76 1.12 -23.94
CA GLY A 120 -3.87 -0.32 -24.17
C GLY A 120 -5.04 -0.94 -23.39
N LEU A 121 -5.11 -0.65 -22.09
CA LEU A 121 -6.20 -1.11 -21.23
C LEU A 121 -7.57 -0.60 -21.72
N TRP A 122 -7.65 0.68 -22.10
CA TRP A 122 -8.88 1.26 -22.66
C TRP A 122 -9.33 0.55 -23.95
N ARG A 123 -8.40 0.21 -24.85
CA ARG A 123 -8.71 -0.53 -26.10
C ARG A 123 -9.23 -1.93 -25.84
N GLU A 124 -8.84 -2.54 -24.72
CA GLU A 124 -9.30 -3.86 -24.29
C GLU A 124 -10.53 -3.81 -23.37
N ASP A 125 -11.16 -2.64 -23.20
CA ASP A 125 -12.28 -2.38 -22.28
C ASP A 125 -11.98 -2.81 -20.82
N ILE A 126 -10.71 -2.68 -20.41
CA ILE A 126 -10.28 -2.96 -19.05
C ILE A 126 -10.45 -1.70 -18.19
N LYS A 127 -11.41 -1.75 -17.27
CA LYS A 127 -11.66 -0.68 -16.28
C LYS A 127 -10.90 -0.97 -15.00
N VAL A 128 -9.99 -0.07 -14.63
CA VAL A 128 -9.18 -0.18 -13.41
C VAL A 128 -8.79 1.20 -12.90
N ILE A 129 -8.81 1.35 -11.58
CA ILE A 129 -8.27 2.51 -10.86
C ILE A 129 -6.83 2.19 -10.48
N LEU A 130 -5.90 3.03 -10.91
CA LEU A 130 -4.47 2.89 -10.64
C LEU A 130 -3.99 3.98 -9.71
N ILE A 131 -3.36 3.60 -8.59
CA ILE A 131 -2.75 4.49 -7.61
C ILE A 131 -1.24 4.42 -7.74
N ALA A 132 -0.59 5.54 -8.06
CA ALA A 132 0.82 5.59 -8.41
C ALA A 132 1.73 5.98 -7.24
N ASP A 133 2.80 5.21 -7.01
CA ASP A 133 3.85 5.53 -6.04
C ASP A 133 4.77 6.65 -6.58
N THR A 134 4.43 7.90 -6.29
CA THR A 134 5.13 9.09 -6.79
C THR A 134 4.70 10.36 -6.06
N THR A 135 5.61 11.33 -6.00
CA THR A 135 5.31 12.72 -5.59
C THR A 135 5.13 13.68 -6.77
N LYS A 136 5.33 13.20 -8.01
CA LYS A 136 5.44 14.04 -9.20
C LYS A 136 4.07 14.28 -9.84
N LYS A 137 3.75 15.56 -10.03
CA LYS A 137 2.55 16.05 -10.73
C LYS A 137 2.31 15.45 -12.12
N ALA A 138 3.35 14.96 -12.80
CA ALA A 138 3.23 14.45 -14.16
C ALA A 138 2.45 13.13 -14.21
N TYR A 139 2.64 12.26 -13.20
CA TYR A 139 1.89 11.01 -13.06
C TYR A 139 0.48 11.29 -12.50
N ALA A 140 0.33 12.23 -11.56
CA ALA A 140 -0.97 12.63 -11.03
C ALA A 140 -1.99 13.10 -12.10
N LYS A 141 -1.51 13.54 -13.27
CA LYS A 141 -2.36 13.94 -14.41
C LYS A 141 -3.02 12.76 -15.12
N ILE A 142 -2.44 11.57 -15.05
CA ILE A 142 -2.86 10.40 -15.84
C ILE A 142 -3.31 9.24 -14.94
N PHE A 143 -2.87 9.20 -13.69
CA PHE A 143 -3.27 8.21 -12.70
C PHE A 143 -4.49 8.66 -11.91
N HIS A 144 -5.24 7.69 -11.38
CA HIS A 144 -6.45 7.93 -10.59
C HIS A 144 -6.14 8.33 -9.15
N GLY A 145 -4.92 8.08 -8.68
CA GLY A 145 -4.42 8.58 -7.41
C GLY A 145 -2.90 8.50 -7.32
N ILE A 146 -2.35 9.14 -6.29
CA ILE A 146 -0.92 9.15 -5.98
C ILE A 146 -0.69 8.86 -4.50
N HIS A 147 0.44 8.23 -4.20
CA HIS A 147 0.91 7.95 -2.85
C HIS A 147 2.43 7.88 -2.83
N ILE A 148 3.04 7.70 -1.66
CA ILE A 148 4.44 7.26 -1.56
C ILE A 148 4.51 6.01 -0.70
N TYR A 149 5.23 4.97 -1.14
CA TYR A 149 5.35 3.75 -0.32
C TYR A 149 6.11 4.00 0.99
N ASN A 150 7.27 4.63 0.88
CA ASN A 150 8.22 4.72 1.98
C ASN A 150 8.62 6.19 2.22
N PRO A 151 8.07 6.86 3.24
CA PRO A 151 8.42 8.24 3.59
C PRO A 151 9.76 8.38 4.34
N LEU A 152 10.53 7.31 4.54
CA LEU A 152 11.78 7.30 5.30
C LEU A 152 12.76 8.43 4.90
N PRO A 153 13.02 8.74 3.61
CA PRO A 153 13.93 9.83 3.26
C PRO A 153 13.47 11.19 3.82
N LEU A 154 12.15 11.42 3.89
CA LEU A 154 11.57 12.65 4.43
C LEU A 154 11.72 12.71 5.96
N LEU A 155 11.57 11.57 6.63
CA LEU A 155 11.67 11.44 8.08
C LEU A 155 13.12 11.48 8.58
N LEU A 156 14.07 10.97 7.80
CA LEU A 156 15.50 11.07 8.10
C LEU A 156 16.05 12.46 7.83
N ALA A 157 15.54 13.16 6.82
CA ALA A 157 15.91 14.54 6.54
C ALA A 157 15.47 15.48 7.67
N ASP A 158 14.35 15.19 8.33
CA ASP A 158 13.77 16.05 9.35
C ASP A 158 12.87 15.26 10.32
N LYS A 159 13.38 15.05 11.54
CA LYS A 159 12.70 14.30 12.60
C LYS A 159 11.55 15.06 13.28
N SER A 160 11.38 16.37 13.03
CA SER A 160 10.19 17.10 13.51
C SER A 160 8.93 16.70 12.72
N GLY A 161 9.12 16.19 11.49
CA GLY A 161 8.06 15.85 10.56
C GLY A 161 7.64 17.00 9.63
N ASP A 162 8.26 18.19 9.71
CA ASP A 162 7.86 19.34 8.88
C ASP A 162 8.11 19.10 7.40
N THR A 163 9.19 18.38 7.06
CA THR A 163 9.47 17.95 5.68
C THR A 163 8.39 16.98 5.15
N LEU A 164 7.92 16.04 5.98
CA LEU A 164 6.83 15.14 5.63
C LEU A 164 5.52 15.93 5.45
N ARG A 165 5.19 16.81 6.41
CA ARG A 165 3.98 17.66 6.40
C ARG A 165 3.92 18.54 5.16
N THR A 166 5.01 19.22 4.83
CA THR A 166 5.12 20.06 3.64
C THR A 166 4.98 19.25 2.36
N THR A 167 5.56 18.04 2.33
CA THR A 167 5.44 17.14 1.19
C THR A 167 4.01 16.65 1.00
N TYR A 168 3.31 16.27 2.07
CA TYR A 168 1.93 15.79 2.01
C TYR A 168 0.96 16.89 1.65
N LYS A 169 1.13 18.11 2.18
CA LYS A 169 0.37 19.28 1.74
C LYS A 169 0.52 19.52 0.24
N ARG A 170 1.75 19.46 -0.27
CA ARG A 170 2.01 19.59 -1.72
C ARG A 170 1.35 18.48 -2.54
N MET A 171 1.38 17.25 -2.05
CA MET A 171 0.72 16.11 -2.73
C MET A 171 -0.79 16.26 -2.74
N ALA A 172 -1.40 16.67 -1.62
CA ALA A 172 -2.82 16.99 -1.53
C ALA A 172 -3.21 18.11 -2.51
N ASP A 173 -2.41 19.19 -2.60
CA ASP A 173 -2.63 20.28 -3.56
C ASP A 173 -2.55 19.80 -5.02
N ILE A 174 -1.60 18.90 -5.33
CA ILE A 174 -1.48 18.28 -6.66
C ILE A 174 -2.71 17.41 -6.95
N ALA A 175 -3.10 16.56 -6.01
CA ALA A 175 -4.22 15.63 -6.15
C ALA A 175 -5.53 16.39 -6.38
N LYS A 176 -5.79 17.42 -5.56
CA LYS A 176 -6.92 18.34 -5.73
C LYS A 176 -6.90 19.03 -7.10
N LYS A 177 -5.74 19.49 -7.57
CA LYS A 177 -5.60 20.15 -8.87
C LYS A 177 -5.93 19.24 -10.06
N TYR A 178 -5.58 17.96 -9.97
CA TYR A 178 -5.79 17.00 -11.06
C TYR A 178 -6.97 16.05 -10.81
N ASN A 179 -7.75 16.28 -9.75
CA ASN A 179 -8.91 15.47 -9.38
C ASN A 179 -8.57 13.97 -9.28
N CYS A 180 -7.44 13.66 -8.64
CA CYS A 180 -7.03 12.29 -8.33
C CYS A 180 -6.97 12.10 -6.81
N ILE A 181 -6.96 10.85 -6.37
CA ILE A 181 -6.95 10.47 -4.95
C ILE A 181 -5.56 10.73 -4.37
N PHE A 182 -5.47 11.44 -3.25
CA PHE A 182 -4.27 11.47 -2.44
C PHE A 182 -4.34 10.40 -1.36
N VAL A 183 -3.33 9.53 -1.35
CA VAL A 183 -3.15 8.53 -0.32
C VAL A 183 -1.90 8.88 0.49
N ALA A 184 -2.09 9.27 1.75
CA ALA A 184 -0.97 9.51 2.67
C ALA A 184 -0.42 8.19 3.20
N THR A 185 0.80 8.21 3.72
CA THR A 185 1.45 7.01 4.27
C THR A 185 1.98 7.26 5.67
N VAL A 186 1.75 6.29 6.54
CA VAL A 186 2.19 6.32 7.93
C VAL A 186 3.18 5.18 8.16
N MET A 187 4.18 5.41 8.99
CA MET A 187 5.25 4.44 9.23
C MET A 187 5.70 4.50 10.69
N PRO A 188 5.82 3.36 11.40
CA PRO A 188 6.15 3.37 12.81
C PRO A 188 7.64 3.62 13.11
N GLY A 189 8.50 3.34 12.14
CA GLY A 189 9.96 3.45 12.18
C GLY A 189 10.58 2.59 11.08
N TYR A 190 11.89 2.37 11.11
CA TYR A 190 12.61 1.62 10.08
C TYR A 190 13.94 1.06 10.61
N ASP A 191 14.30 -0.16 10.22
CA ASP A 191 15.61 -0.75 10.47
C ASP A 191 15.93 -1.87 9.47
N ASP A 192 16.80 -1.60 8.50
CA ASP A 192 17.29 -2.61 7.54
C ASP A 192 18.77 -2.98 7.76
N ARG A 193 19.37 -2.57 8.89
CA ARG A 193 20.81 -2.73 9.16
C ARG A 193 21.27 -4.19 9.19
N ILE A 194 20.34 -5.13 9.35
CA ILE A 194 20.60 -6.58 9.28
C ILE A 194 20.83 -7.03 7.83
N ILE A 195 20.08 -6.49 6.87
CA ILE A 195 20.08 -6.95 5.47
C ILE A 195 20.83 -6.03 4.50
N ARG A 196 21.13 -4.77 4.86
CA ARG A 196 21.84 -3.81 4.01
C ARG A 196 23.08 -3.20 4.70
N LYS A 197 24.09 -2.84 3.88
CA LYS A 197 25.35 -2.21 4.34
C LYS A 197 25.77 -1.07 3.38
N PRO A 198 25.80 0.21 3.82
CA PRO A 198 25.24 0.69 5.09
C PRO A 198 23.71 0.58 5.08
N GLY A 199 23.13 0.08 6.18
CA GLY A 199 21.68 0.15 6.39
C GLY A 199 21.26 1.51 6.97
N LEU A 200 19.95 1.75 7.00
CA LEU A 200 19.28 2.90 7.56
C LEU A 200 18.52 2.53 8.83
N PHE A 201 18.33 3.53 9.69
CA PHE A 201 17.65 3.35 10.97
C PHE A 201 16.85 4.60 11.35
N LEU A 202 15.56 4.40 11.61
CA LEU A 202 14.66 5.36 12.21
C LEU A 202 14.00 4.68 13.41
N GLU A 203 14.43 5.06 14.61
CA GLU A 203 13.87 4.53 15.84
C GLU A 203 12.37 4.86 15.97
N ARG A 204 11.58 3.93 16.50
CA ARG A 204 10.14 4.14 16.70
C ARG A 204 9.81 5.10 17.84
N GLU A 205 10.78 5.40 18.70
CA GLU A 205 10.72 6.31 19.86
C GLU A 205 9.46 6.08 20.74
N GLY A 206 9.24 4.83 21.15
CA GLY A 206 8.07 4.45 21.96
C GLY A 206 6.72 4.66 21.26
N GLY A 207 6.70 4.84 19.94
CA GLY A 207 5.51 5.15 19.15
C GLY A 207 5.36 6.63 18.78
N ARG A 208 6.27 7.51 19.21
CA ARG A 208 6.22 8.95 18.87
C ARG A 208 6.25 9.17 17.35
N ILE A 209 7.14 8.46 16.63
CA ILE A 209 7.22 8.56 15.16
C ILE A 209 5.90 8.15 14.52
N TYR A 210 5.29 7.06 14.97
CA TYR A 210 4.04 6.57 14.40
C TYR A 210 2.91 7.59 14.59
N ASN A 211 2.72 8.11 15.81
CA ASN A 211 1.73 9.15 16.11
C ASN A 211 1.93 10.38 15.23
N MET A 212 3.16 10.88 15.14
CA MET A 212 3.49 12.04 14.31
C MET A 212 3.12 11.82 12.83
N THR A 213 3.42 10.64 12.27
CA THR A 213 3.06 10.36 10.86
C THR A 213 1.55 10.28 10.65
N TRP A 214 0.79 9.74 11.60
CA TRP A 214 -0.68 9.73 11.56
C TRP A 214 -1.29 11.12 11.66
N GLU A 215 -0.82 11.94 12.60
CA GLU A 215 -1.24 13.34 12.74
C GLU A 215 -1.03 14.10 11.42
N ILE A 216 0.16 13.99 10.84
CA ILE A 216 0.50 14.61 9.55
C ILE A 216 -0.38 14.08 8.41
N ALA A 217 -0.66 12.78 8.37
CA ALA A 217 -1.50 12.17 7.35
C ALA A 217 -2.95 12.69 7.43
N ILE A 218 -3.54 12.73 8.62
CA ILE A 218 -4.91 13.26 8.84
C ILE A 218 -4.97 14.75 8.52
N GLU A 219 -4.02 15.55 9.04
CA GLU A 219 -3.96 16.99 8.77
C GLU A 219 -3.79 17.35 7.29
N SER A 220 -3.20 16.45 6.50
CA SER A 220 -3.04 16.66 5.07
C SER A 220 -4.35 16.59 4.28
N GLY A 221 -5.43 16.10 4.90
CA GLY A 221 -6.73 15.88 4.25
C GLY A 221 -6.71 14.74 3.23
N ALA A 222 -5.80 13.77 3.38
CA ALA A 222 -5.72 12.62 2.49
C ALA A 222 -7.03 11.81 2.51
N GLU A 223 -7.50 11.39 1.34
CA GLU A 223 -8.73 10.60 1.27
C GLU A 223 -8.53 9.18 1.78
N TRP A 224 -7.33 8.61 1.58
CA TRP A 224 -6.93 7.30 2.10
C TRP A 224 -5.59 7.39 2.85
N ILE A 225 -5.36 6.44 3.76
CA ILE A 225 -4.08 6.27 4.47
C ILE A 225 -3.59 4.83 4.28
N VAL A 226 -2.31 4.70 3.91
CA VAL A 226 -1.59 3.42 3.84
C VAL A 226 -0.65 3.33 5.03
N VAL A 227 -0.61 2.16 5.67
CA VAL A 227 0.42 1.84 6.68
C VAL A 227 1.54 1.09 6.00
N THR A 228 2.73 1.66 5.99
CA THR A 228 3.96 0.95 5.62
C THR A 228 4.64 0.49 6.91
N SER A 229 4.52 -0.79 7.29
CA SER A 229 3.86 -1.91 6.60
C SER A 229 3.08 -2.81 7.57
N TRP A 230 2.30 -3.77 7.05
CA TRP A 230 1.81 -4.86 7.89
C TRP A 230 2.99 -5.67 8.44
N ASN A 231 3.80 -6.27 7.56
CA ASN A 231 4.81 -7.28 7.91
C ASN A 231 6.09 -7.26 7.05
N GLU A 232 6.58 -6.09 6.61
CA GLU A 232 7.89 -5.99 5.95
C GLU A 232 9.02 -6.03 6.99
N TRP A 233 9.20 -7.22 7.59
CA TRP A 233 10.11 -7.50 8.69
C TRP A 233 11.58 -7.20 8.35
N HIS A 234 11.95 -7.30 7.07
CA HIS A 234 13.31 -7.00 6.61
C HIS A 234 13.67 -5.52 6.73
N GLU A 235 12.66 -4.65 6.72
CA GLU A 235 12.82 -3.20 6.84
C GLU A 235 12.44 -2.68 8.23
N GLY A 236 11.98 -3.54 9.14
CA GLY A 236 11.60 -3.15 10.50
C GLY A 236 10.42 -2.19 10.56
N THR A 237 9.54 -2.19 9.55
CA THR A 237 8.40 -1.27 9.42
C THR A 237 7.06 -1.88 9.88
N GLU A 238 7.07 -3.12 10.34
CA GLU A 238 5.87 -3.91 10.63
C GLU A 238 5.03 -3.32 11.77
N ILE A 239 3.70 -3.33 11.58
CA ILE A 239 2.71 -3.18 12.65
C ILE A 239 2.15 -4.53 13.13
N GLU A 240 2.48 -5.62 12.43
CA GLU A 240 2.16 -6.98 12.85
C GLU A 240 2.66 -7.23 14.28
N PRO A 241 1.84 -7.85 15.16
CA PRO A 241 2.26 -8.15 16.51
C PRO A 241 3.57 -8.96 16.61
N SER A 242 4.57 -8.38 17.29
CA SER A 242 5.91 -8.96 17.47
C SER A 242 6.17 -9.42 18.91
N VAL A 243 7.33 -10.02 19.18
CA VAL A 243 7.73 -10.32 20.58
C VAL A 243 8.16 -9.04 21.27
N GLU A 244 8.82 -8.15 20.52
CA GLU A 244 9.41 -6.89 20.95
C GLU A 244 8.35 -5.84 21.30
N TYR A 245 7.27 -5.80 20.53
CA TYR A 245 6.24 -4.74 20.62
C TYR A 245 4.86 -5.27 21.01
N GLY A 246 4.69 -6.59 21.12
CA GLY A 246 3.38 -7.19 21.38
C GLY A 246 2.33 -6.67 20.40
N PHE A 247 1.20 -6.21 20.93
CA PHE A 247 0.11 -5.60 20.13
C PHE A 247 0.18 -4.07 20.06
N GLN A 248 1.26 -3.43 20.52
CA GLN A 248 1.33 -1.98 20.67
C GLN A 248 0.97 -1.25 19.38
N TYR A 249 1.64 -1.55 18.27
CA TYR A 249 1.44 -0.84 17.01
C TYR A 249 0.09 -1.13 16.38
N LEU A 250 -0.39 -2.37 16.44
CA LEU A 250 -1.74 -2.72 15.98
C LEU A 250 -2.83 -1.99 16.79
N ASN A 251 -2.67 -1.87 18.12
CA ASN A 251 -3.59 -1.11 18.97
C ASN A 251 -3.50 0.41 18.72
N MET A 252 -2.31 0.93 18.37
CA MET A 252 -2.15 2.31 17.93
C MET A 252 -2.88 2.54 16.60
N THR A 253 -2.72 1.64 15.63
CA THR A 253 -3.44 1.68 14.34
C THR A 253 -4.95 1.71 14.58
N ALA A 254 -5.48 0.85 15.47
CA ALA A 254 -6.90 0.84 15.78
C ALA A 254 -7.43 2.21 16.25
N ARG A 255 -6.70 2.87 17.15
CA ARG A 255 -7.06 4.21 17.64
C ARG A 255 -7.00 5.25 16.52
N TRP A 256 -5.95 5.24 15.71
CA TRP A 256 -5.79 6.21 14.63
C TRP A 256 -6.77 6.01 13.48
N VAL A 257 -7.16 4.77 13.18
CA VAL A 257 -8.21 4.47 12.22
C VAL A 257 -9.55 5.03 12.69
N GLU A 258 -9.87 4.94 13.98
CA GLU A 258 -11.09 5.55 14.53
C GLU A 258 -11.08 7.08 14.42
N GLU A 259 -9.94 7.73 14.65
CA GLU A 259 -9.79 9.18 14.49
C GLU A 259 -9.90 9.59 13.02
N PHE A 260 -9.21 8.89 12.11
CA PHE A 260 -9.25 9.16 10.68
C PHE A 260 -10.66 9.00 10.09
N LYS A 261 -11.42 7.98 10.52
CA LYS A 261 -12.80 7.76 10.05
C LYS A 261 -13.78 8.84 10.55
N LYS A 262 -13.39 9.68 11.51
CA LYS A 262 -14.18 10.81 12.02
C LYS A 262 -13.77 12.17 11.43
N SER A 263 -12.57 12.27 10.85
CA SER A 263 -12.01 13.52 10.33
C SER A 263 -12.62 13.98 9.02
#